data_AF-A0A267H052-F1
#
_entry.id   AF-A0A267H052-F1
#
_cell.length_a   1.000
_cell.length_b   1.000
_cell.length_c   1.000
_cell.angle_alpha   90.00
_cell.angle_beta   90.00
_cell.angle_gamma   90.00
#
_symmetry.space_group_name_H-M   'P 1'
#
loop_
_entity.id
_entity.type
_entity.pdbx_description
1 polymer ?
#
loop_
_entity_poly.entity_id
_entity_poly.type
_entity_poly.pdbx_seq_one_letter_code
_entity_poly.pdbx_strand_id
1 'polypeptide(L)'
;ENSKPYTALLLFRFFFIFLPQTGYLHPDEFMQSIEISAGDLLGVRTSPPPWEFTVDRPIRSAAILHLFYHGPLLLFKHLLVDGFSWYVDAYFVVIVTRLSIAVLSLANDAMVALLARELGLDTFRCLFLYSSSYIVMVHGTRTLSNAIESSLLAIVFICLLFAFNAYSAPGNSRHTLVKVLLSTAGIVTAIGVMNRPTFVAFAAVPYLYTAWRCARSLVDPIGACFNFGATILAAFSAAFVSLVLYDTLTFNPTFASRFASLGMDEFLTVNGAFDFLSDFARSAVVTPWNFVSYNSQSENLAQHGTHPRWLHLINLALLLGPAAPVFVRHAWATLRQSAQQQQQQQQQLSKAIVLACLVPLAALSLFPHQELRFLVPLLP
;
A
#
# COMPACT_ATOMS: atom_id res chain seq x y z
N GLU A 1 -4.85 31.42 9.54
CA GLU A 1 -6.17 30.96 10.05
C GLU A 1 -6.71 29.71 9.37
N ASN A 2 -6.46 29.49 8.08
CA ASN A 2 -6.97 28.33 7.32
C ASN A 2 -6.49 26.95 7.79
N SER A 3 -5.42 26.84 8.59
CA SER A 3 -4.90 25.55 9.07
C SER A 3 -5.64 24.98 10.28
N LYS A 4 -6.27 25.84 11.10
CA LYS A 4 -6.98 25.46 12.33
C LYS A 4 -7.95 24.29 12.16
N PRO A 5 -8.86 24.28 11.15
CA PRO A 5 -9.84 23.21 11.02
C PRO A 5 -9.19 21.86 10.63
N TYR A 6 -8.16 21.88 9.77
CA TYR A 6 -7.40 20.67 9.45
C TYR A 6 -6.67 20.12 10.70
N THR A 7 -5.97 20.98 11.43
CA THR A 7 -5.26 20.56 12.65
C THR A 7 -6.22 19.99 13.70
N ALA A 8 -7.42 20.56 13.86
CA ALA A 8 -8.43 20.02 14.76
C ALA A 8 -8.90 18.62 14.35
N LEU A 9 -9.18 18.38 13.06
CA LEU A 9 -9.56 17.06 12.57
C LEU A 9 -8.41 16.05 12.67
N LEU A 10 -7.17 16.48 12.47
CA LEU A 10 -5.98 15.64 12.63
C LEU A 10 -5.82 15.20 14.09
N LEU A 11 -5.92 16.15 15.03
CA LEU A 11 -5.89 15.82 16.47
C LEU A 11 -7.04 14.90 16.85
N PHE A 12 -8.24 15.14 16.32
CA PHE A 12 -9.40 14.29 16.53
C PHE A 12 -9.16 12.87 15.99
N ARG A 13 -8.53 12.72 14.81
CA ARG A 13 -8.16 11.42 14.22
C ARG A 13 -7.30 10.58 15.16
N PHE A 14 -6.28 11.19 15.77
CA PHE A 14 -5.41 10.50 16.72
C PHE A 14 -6.09 10.27 18.07
N PHE A 15 -6.88 11.23 18.55
CA PHE A 15 -7.68 11.06 19.76
C PHE A 15 -8.64 9.86 19.63
N PHE A 16 -9.25 9.68 18.46
CA PHE A 16 -10.21 8.60 18.19
C PHE A 16 -9.61 7.19 18.38
N ILE A 17 -8.29 7.02 18.20
CA ILE A 17 -7.57 5.76 18.38
C ILE A 17 -7.62 5.28 19.84
N PHE A 18 -7.58 6.22 20.79
CA PHE A 18 -7.59 5.93 22.22
C PHE A 18 -8.99 5.70 22.79
N LEU A 19 -10.03 5.73 21.96
CA LEU A 19 -11.36 5.35 22.36
C LEU A 19 -11.55 3.85 22.15
N PRO A 20 -12.22 3.15 23.08
CA PRO A 20 -12.60 1.77 22.86
C PRO A 20 -13.58 1.69 21.69
N GLN A 21 -13.22 0.92 20.66
CA GLN A 21 -14.04 0.72 19.47
C GLN A 21 -14.23 -0.77 19.24
N THR A 22 -15.45 -1.16 18.88
CA THR A 22 -15.73 -2.50 18.38
C THR A 22 -15.11 -2.72 17.00
N GLY A 23 -14.94 -3.99 16.62
CA GLY A 23 -14.51 -4.35 15.27
C GLY A 23 -15.49 -3.81 14.23
N TYR A 24 -14.95 -3.18 13.20
CA TYR A 24 -15.72 -2.63 12.09
C TYR A 24 -15.87 -3.65 10.97
N LEU A 25 -14.78 -4.35 10.62
CA LEU A 25 -14.78 -5.41 9.63
C LEU A 25 -14.16 -6.66 10.25
N HIS A 26 -15.03 -7.55 10.73
CA HIS A 26 -14.66 -8.88 11.21
C HIS A 26 -14.66 -9.86 10.01
N PRO A 27 -13.64 -10.73 9.83
CA PRO A 27 -12.48 -11.01 10.70
C PRO A 27 -11.22 -10.15 10.44
N ASP A 28 -11.15 -9.39 9.35
CA ASP A 28 -9.92 -8.71 8.86
C ASP A 28 -9.20 -7.81 9.88
N GLU A 29 -9.96 -7.03 10.66
CA GLU A 29 -9.36 -5.99 11.52
C GLU A 29 -8.54 -6.58 12.69
N PHE A 30 -8.89 -7.78 13.17
CA PHE A 30 -8.25 -8.38 14.35
C PHE A 30 -7.65 -9.76 14.06
N MET A 31 -8.46 -10.71 13.59
CA MET A 31 -8.07 -12.12 13.45
C MET A 31 -7.05 -12.33 12.33
N GLN A 32 -7.16 -11.57 11.23
CA GLN A 32 -6.22 -11.68 10.09
C GLN A 32 -4.98 -10.79 10.23
N SER A 33 -4.86 -10.03 11.31
CA SER A 33 -3.80 -9.04 11.49
C SER A 33 -3.21 -9.06 12.90
N ILE A 34 -3.83 -8.32 13.83
CA ILE A 34 -3.29 -8.08 15.16
C ILE A 34 -3.13 -9.37 15.97
N GLU A 35 -4.11 -10.27 15.89
CA GLU A 35 -4.16 -11.47 16.73
C GLU A 35 -2.98 -12.41 16.47
N ILE A 36 -2.66 -12.68 15.20
CA ILE A 36 -1.50 -13.50 14.81
C ILE A 36 -0.21 -12.88 15.36
N SER A 37 -0.01 -11.58 15.11
CA SER A 37 1.19 -10.87 15.56
C SER A 37 1.32 -10.82 17.10
N ALA A 38 0.21 -10.70 17.81
CA ALA A 38 0.17 -10.69 19.27
C ALA A 38 0.47 -12.06 19.87
N GLY A 39 -0.06 -13.14 19.27
CA GLY A 39 0.25 -14.51 19.68
C GLY A 39 1.74 -14.81 19.60
N ASP A 40 2.36 -14.47 18.47
CA ASP A 40 3.78 -14.74 18.23
C ASP A 40 4.70 -13.93 19.17
N LEU A 41 4.37 -12.67 19.48
CA LEU A 41 5.24 -11.79 20.27
C LEU A 41 5.05 -11.91 21.80
N LEU A 42 3.81 -12.13 22.25
CA LEU A 42 3.42 -12.09 23.65
C LEU A 42 3.11 -13.47 24.23
N GLY A 43 3.04 -14.52 23.40
CA GLY A 43 2.71 -15.88 23.85
C GLY A 43 1.29 -15.99 24.43
N VAL A 44 0.40 -15.07 24.05
CA VAL A 44 -1.00 -15.05 24.50
C VAL A 44 -1.79 -16.08 23.71
N ARG A 45 -2.81 -16.68 24.33
CA ARG A 45 -3.73 -17.58 23.63
C ARG A 45 -4.49 -16.81 22.57
N THR A 46 -4.28 -17.21 21.32
CA THR A 46 -4.97 -16.68 20.15
C THR A 46 -5.86 -17.75 19.53
N SER A 47 -6.83 -17.30 18.74
CA SER A 47 -7.57 -18.16 17.82
C SER A 47 -6.59 -18.80 16.84
N PRO A 48 -6.88 -20.02 16.34
CA PRO A 48 -6.07 -20.62 15.28
C PRO A 48 -5.91 -19.64 14.12
N PRO A 49 -4.72 -19.59 13.48
CA PRO A 49 -4.52 -18.73 12.33
C PRO A 49 -5.60 -18.98 11.28
N PRO A 50 -6.14 -17.91 10.66
CA PRO A 50 -7.16 -18.04 9.62
C PRO A 50 -6.70 -18.92 8.46
N TRP A 51 -7.66 -19.51 7.75
CA TRP A 51 -7.41 -20.44 6.64
C TRP A 51 -6.49 -19.84 5.57
N GLU A 52 -6.48 -18.52 5.39
CA GLU A 52 -5.62 -17.82 4.45
C GLU A 52 -4.11 -18.03 4.68
N PHE A 53 -3.73 -18.38 5.91
CA PHE A 53 -2.35 -18.66 6.33
C PHE A 53 -2.05 -20.15 6.45
N THR A 54 -3.08 -21.01 6.59
CA THR A 54 -2.90 -22.44 6.91
C THR A 54 -3.16 -23.39 5.75
N VAL A 55 -3.70 -22.92 4.62
CA VAL A 55 -3.85 -23.74 3.40
C VAL A 55 -2.48 -24.17 2.85
N ASP A 56 -2.46 -25.28 2.10
CA ASP A 56 -1.25 -25.82 1.44
C ASP A 56 -0.46 -24.76 0.65
N ARG A 57 -1.18 -23.77 0.11
CA ARG A 57 -0.62 -22.60 -0.58
C ARG A 57 -1.14 -21.31 0.06
N PRO A 58 -0.43 -20.76 1.06
CA PRO A 58 -0.84 -19.54 1.76
C PRO A 58 -1.08 -18.39 0.78
N ILE A 59 -2.16 -17.64 1.00
CA ILE A 59 -2.57 -16.53 0.13
C ILE A 59 -2.31 -15.15 0.76
N ARG A 60 -1.89 -15.11 2.03
CA ARG A 60 -1.50 -13.90 2.75
C ARG A 60 -0.04 -13.96 3.15
N SER A 61 0.66 -12.84 2.96
CA SER A 61 2.08 -12.72 3.30
C SER A 61 2.29 -12.56 4.80
N ALA A 62 3.12 -13.42 5.38
CA ALA A 62 3.60 -13.27 6.75
C ALA A 62 4.59 -12.11 6.87
N ALA A 63 5.40 -11.86 5.83
CA ALA A 63 6.33 -10.74 5.80
C ALA A 63 5.62 -9.39 5.99
N ILE A 64 4.49 -9.20 5.30
CA ILE A 64 3.68 -7.97 5.42
C ILE A 64 3.02 -7.86 6.79
N LEU A 65 2.49 -8.97 7.29
CA LEU A 65 1.92 -9.03 8.63
C LEU A 65 2.96 -8.60 9.67
N HIS A 66 4.15 -9.18 9.61
CA HIS A 66 5.23 -8.86 10.54
C HIS A 66 5.74 -7.44 10.36
N LEU A 67 5.81 -6.91 9.13
CA LEU A 67 6.26 -5.56 8.88
C LEU A 67 5.33 -4.50 9.51
N PHE A 68 4.02 -4.63 9.32
CA PHE A 68 3.07 -3.57 9.70
C PHE A 68 2.43 -3.75 11.08
N TYR A 69 2.37 -4.97 11.61
CA TYR A 69 1.72 -5.24 12.89
C TYR A 69 2.72 -5.72 13.96
N HIS A 70 3.54 -6.73 13.66
CA HIS A 70 4.54 -7.22 14.62
C HIS A 70 5.68 -6.22 14.85
N GLY A 71 6.19 -5.58 13.80
CA GLY A 71 7.31 -4.64 13.87
C GLY A 71 7.03 -3.45 14.81
N PRO A 72 5.89 -2.77 14.70
CA PRO A 72 5.49 -1.76 15.67
C PRO A 72 5.38 -2.32 17.08
N LEU A 73 4.72 -3.47 17.28
CA LEU A 73 4.61 -4.08 18.61
C LEU A 73 5.98 -4.40 19.22
N LEU A 74 6.92 -4.91 18.43
CA LEU A 74 8.29 -5.20 18.85
C LEU A 74 9.05 -3.92 19.22
N LEU A 75 8.93 -2.87 18.40
CA LEU A 75 9.52 -1.56 18.69
C LEU A 75 8.96 -0.99 20.00
N PHE A 76 7.64 -1.00 20.18
CA PHE A 76 7.01 -0.54 21.41
C PHE A 76 7.38 -1.41 22.62
N LYS A 77 7.52 -2.73 22.43
CA LYS A 77 8.05 -3.64 23.45
C LYS A 77 9.44 -3.18 23.86
N HIS A 78 10.38 -3.00 22.95
CA HIS A 78 11.74 -2.55 23.31
C HIS A 78 11.77 -1.15 23.94
N LEU A 79 10.94 -0.21 23.46
CA LEU A 79 10.93 1.16 23.98
C LEU A 79 10.27 1.30 25.37
N LEU A 80 9.30 0.45 25.70
CA LEU A 80 8.49 0.58 26.93
C LEU A 80 8.71 -0.55 27.94
N VAL A 81 9.06 -1.76 27.51
CA VAL A 81 9.08 -2.98 28.36
C VAL A 81 10.37 -3.13 29.16
N ASP A 82 11.47 -2.45 28.80
CA ASP A 82 12.61 -2.34 29.72
C ASP A 82 12.24 -1.60 31.04
N GLY A 83 11.05 -0.96 31.11
CA GLY A 83 10.47 -0.37 32.32
C GLY A 83 9.05 -0.81 32.72
N PHE A 84 8.24 -1.42 31.83
CA PHE A 84 6.81 -1.72 32.05
C PHE A 84 6.38 -3.12 31.58
N SER A 85 6.98 -4.19 32.12
CA SER A 85 6.66 -5.58 31.76
C SER A 85 5.26 -6.09 32.15
N TRP A 86 4.48 -5.32 32.91
CA TRP A 86 3.20 -5.76 33.50
C TRP A 86 1.94 -5.14 32.86
N TYR A 87 2.07 -4.31 31.81
CA TYR A 87 0.96 -3.50 31.27
C TYR A 87 0.48 -3.86 29.85
N VAL A 88 0.98 -4.96 29.26
CA VAL A 88 0.58 -5.35 27.89
C VAL A 88 -0.74 -6.12 27.92
N ASP A 89 -1.86 -5.40 27.90
CA ASP A 89 -3.19 -5.97 27.70
C ASP A 89 -3.62 -5.97 26.22
N ALA A 90 -4.73 -6.63 25.89
CA ALA A 90 -5.24 -6.69 24.53
C ALA A 90 -5.56 -5.29 23.96
N TYR A 91 -5.97 -4.36 24.83
CA TYR A 91 -6.29 -3.00 24.44
C TYR A 91 -5.03 -2.21 24.00
N PHE A 92 -3.94 -2.36 24.74
CA PHE A 92 -2.65 -1.77 24.40
C PHE A 92 -2.15 -2.22 23.03
N VAL A 93 -2.23 -3.53 22.74
CA VAL A 93 -1.84 -4.08 21.42
C VAL A 93 -2.65 -3.44 20.29
N VAL A 94 -3.95 -3.27 20.47
CA VAL A 94 -4.83 -2.61 19.50
C VAL A 94 -4.47 -1.14 19.33
N ILE A 95 -4.20 -0.40 20.42
CA ILE A 95 -3.80 1.01 20.34
C ILE A 95 -2.49 1.15 19.56
N VAL A 96 -1.47 0.36 19.90
CA VAL A 96 -0.14 0.46 19.27
C VAL A 96 -0.21 0.22 17.77
N THR A 97 -0.93 -0.82 17.35
CA THR A 97 -1.09 -1.17 15.94
C THR A 97 -1.96 -0.16 15.20
N ARG A 98 -3.02 0.38 15.81
CA ARG A 98 -3.80 1.47 15.20
C ARG A 98 -3.01 2.76 15.10
N LEU A 99 -2.18 3.07 16.09
CA LEU A 99 -1.31 4.24 16.07
C LEU A 99 -0.28 4.15 14.93
N SER A 100 0.33 2.98 14.72
CA SER A 100 1.27 2.79 13.60
C SER A 100 0.59 2.99 12.25
N ILE A 101 -0.62 2.46 12.06
CA ILE A 101 -1.40 2.65 10.83
C ILE A 101 -1.84 4.11 10.66
N ALA A 102 -2.26 4.77 11.74
CA ALA A 102 -2.63 6.18 11.69
C ALA A 102 -1.43 7.09 11.36
N VAL A 103 -0.24 6.80 11.88
CA VAL A 103 1.00 7.50 11.49
C VAL A 103 1.30 7.25 10.02
N LEU A 104 1.19 6.01 9.56
CA LEU A 104 1.36 5.67 8.14
C LEU A 104 0.31 6.38 7.26
N SER A 105 -0.90 6.62 7.76
CA SER A 105 -1.96 7.33 7.04
C SER A 105 -1.59 8.78 6.68
N LEU A 106 -0.66 9.40 7.42
CA LEU A 106 -0.18 10.76 7.14
C LEU A 106 0.51 10.89 5.78
N ALA A 107 0.98 9.78 5.20
CA ALA A 107 1.50 9.77 3.84
C ALA A 107 0.43 10.24 2.84
N ASN A 108 -0.84 9.89 3.07
CA ASN A 108 -1.94 10.33 2.22
C ASN A 108 -2.20 11.84 2.39
N ASP A 109 -2.18 12.37 3.62
CA ASP A 109 -2.28 13.82 3.85
C ASP A 109 -1.14 14.57 3.15
N ALA A 110 0.09 14.04 3.22
CA ALA A 110 1.23 14.61 2.50
C ALA A 110 1.02 14.59 0.97
N MET A 111 0.49 13.51 0.42
CA MET A 111 0.16 13.42 -1.01
C MET A 111 -0.89 14.45 -1.41
N VAL A 112 -1.99 14.57 -0.66
CA VAL A 112 -3.05 15.57 -0.91
C VAL A 112 -2.48 16.98 -0.85
N ALA A 113 -1.62 17.26 0.13
CA ALA A 113 -0.98 18.57 0.26
C ALA A 113 -0.08 18.89 -0.95
N LEU A 114 0.69 17.91 -1.43
CA LEU A 114 1.57 18.07 -2.59
C LEU A 114 0.76 18.25 -3.89
N LEU A 115 -0.28 17.44 -4.10
CA LEU A 115 -1.17 17.55 -5.25
C LEU A 115 -1.88 18.91 -5.29
N ALA A 116 -2.37 19.39 -4.14
CA ALA A 116 -2.99 20.70 -4.05
C ALA A 116 -2.02 21.81 -4.46
N ARG A 117 -0.75 21.73 -4.05
CA ARG A 117 0.29 22.71 -4.44
C ARG A 117 0.60 22.66 -5.93
N GLU A 118 0.78 21.47 -6.49
CA GLU A 118 1.06 21.29 -7.94
C GLU A 118 -0.12 21.77 -8.81
N LEU A 119 -1.36 21.63 -8.32
CA LEU A 119 -2.56 22.13 -8.98
C LEU A 119 -2.86 23.62 -8.70
N GLY A 120 -2.09 24.29 -7.84
CA GLY A 120 -2.33 25.69 -7.46
C GLY A 120 -3.60 25.91 -6.62
N LEU A 121 -4.06 24.88 -5.91
CA LEU A 121 -5.23 24.91 -5.03
C LEU A 121 -4.84 25.28 -3.59
N ASP A 122 -5.81 25.76 -2.79
CA ASP A 122 -5.60 25.98 -1.35
C ASP A 122 -5.37 24.63 -0.64
N THR A 123 -4.12 24.41 -0.23
CA THR A 123 -3.67 23.18 0.43
C THR A 123 -4.50 22.83 1.66
N PHE A 124 -4.82 23.81 2.51
CA PHE A 124 -5.52 23.54 3.76
C PHE A 124 -7.00 23.24 3.54
N ARG A 125 -7.63 23.81 2.50
CA ARG A 125 -9.00 23.43 2.10
C ARG A 125 -9.05 22.00 1.60
N CYS A 126 -8.11 21.58 0.75
CA CYS A 126 -8.03 20.19 0.28
C CYS A 126 -7.79 19.22 1.45
N LEU A 127 -6.84 19.54 2.34
CA LEU A 127 -6.56 18.73 3.53
C LEU A 127 -7.76 18.66 4.49
N PHE A 128 -8.50 19.75 4.66
CA PHE A 128 -9.71 19.77 5.47
C PHE A 128 -10.79 18.84 4.89
N LEU A 129 -11.07 18.95 3.58
CA LEU A 129 -12.01 18.06 2.90
C LEU A 129 -11.60 16.60 3.04
N TYR A 130 -10.32 16.30 2.78
CA TYR A 130 -9.76 14.95 2.93
C TYR A 130 -9.91 14.41 4.36
N SER A 131 -9.50 15.20 5.36
CA SER A 131 -9.54 14.81 6.78
C SER A 131 -10.96 14.67 7.34
N SER A 132 -11.94 15.33 6.73
CA SER A 132 -13.35 15.19 7.09
C SER A 132 -14.01 13.92 6.54
N SER A 133 -13.34 13.22 5.62
CA SER A 133 -13.89 11.99 5.05
C SER A 133 -13.87 10.83 6.05
N TYR A 134 -14.91 10.00 6.02
CA TYR A 134 -15.01 8.84 6.90
C TYR A 134 -13.89 7.82 6.63
N ILE A 135 -13.39 7.78 5.40
CA ILE A 135 -12.34 6.85 4.96
C ILE A 135 -11.07 7.10 5.78
N VAL A 136 -10.70 8.36 5.90
CA VAL A 136 -9.48 8.75 6.60
C VAL A 136 -9.66 8.62 8.12
N MET A 137 -10.83 9.00 8.62
CA MET A 137 -11.14 8.95 10.04
C MET A 137 -11.25 7.51 10.59
N VAL A 138 -11.85 6.61 9.80
CA VAL A 138 -12.18 5.24 10.21
C VAL A 138 -11.27 4.20 9.56
N HIS A 139 -11.19 4.15 8.23
CA HIS A 139 -10.33 3.16 7.56
C HIS A 139 -8.85 3.47 7.75
N GLY A 140 -8.45 4.74 7.68
CA GLY A 140 -7.06 5.20 7.82
C GLY A 140 -6.47 5.03 9.22
N THR A 141 -7.30 4.72 10.24
CA THR A 141 -6.86 4.51 11.63
C THR A 141 -7.00 3.07 12.09
N ARG A 142 -7.65 2.21 11.31
CA ARG A 142 -7.87 0.80 11.63
C ARG A 142 -6.87 -0.10 10.91
N THR A 143 -6.61 -1.26 11.50
CA THR A 143 -5.65 -2.28 11.06
C THR A 143 -6.15 -3.08 9.87
N LEU A 144 -6.46 -2.37 8.78
CA LEU A 144 -6.91 -2.93 7.53
C LEU A 144 -5.76 -2.89 6.52
N SER A 145 -5.52 -4.00 5.83
CA SER A 145 -4.57 -4.07 4.71
C SER A 145 -4.83 -3.01 3.62
N ASN A 146 -6.09 -2.57 3.49
CA ASN A 146 -6.52 -1.62 2.47
C ASN A 146 -6.12 -0.18 2.83
N ALA A 147 -6.01 0.12 4.14
CA ALA A 147 -5.45 1.37 4.62
C ALA A 147 -3.94 1.43 4.33
N ILE A 148 -3.25 0.30 4.50
CA ILE A 148 -1.83 0.16 4.12
C ILE A 148 -1.66 0.37 2.61
N GLU A 149 -2.48 -0.26 1.76
CA GLU A 149 -2.45 -0.02 0.30
C GLU A 149 -2.58 1.47 -0.05
N SER A 150 -3.53 2.19 0.56
CA SER A 150 -3.70 3.63 0.33
C SER A 150 -2.42 4.40 0.65
N SER A 151 -1.84 4.17 1.83
CA SER A 151 -0.62 4.87 2.24
C SER A 151 0.60 4.50 1.40
N LEU A 152 0.74 3.24 0.99
CA LEU A 152 1.82 2.82 0.09
C LEU A 152 1.68 3.47 -1.29
N LEU A 153 0.45 3.56 -1.81
CA LEU A 153 0.17 4.27 -3.06
C LEU A 153 0.56 5.75 -2.97
N ALA A 154 0.23 6.40 -1.85
CA ALA A 154 0.61 7.77 -1.60
C ALA A 154 2.14 7.96 -1.59
N ILE A 155 2.87 7.06 -0.93
CA ILE A 155 4.34 7.08 -0.91
C ILE A 155 4.92 6.90 -2.32
N VAL A 156 4.40 5.95 -3.11
CA VAL A 156 4.84 5.73 -4.50
C VAL A 156 4.64 7.00 -5.33
N PHE A 157 3.46 7.62 -5.25
CA PHE A 157 3.17 8.85 -5.99
C PHE A 157 4.12 9.99 -5.59
N ILE A 158 4.32 10.19 -4.30
CA ILE A 158 5.23 11.22 -3.75
C ILE A 158 6.66 10.99 -4.26
N CYS A 159 7.18 9.76 -4.16
CA CYS A 159 8.51 9.42 -4.63
C CYS A 159 8.68 9.69 -6.13
N LEU A 160 7.69 9.30 -6.95
CA LEU A 160 7.73 9.51 -8.39
C LEU A 160 7.67 11.00 -8.78
N LEU A 161 6.84 11.78 -8.10
CA LEU A 161 6.72 13.23 -8.31
C LEU A 161 8.04 13.93 -7.98
N PHE A 162 8.62 13.65 -6.81
CA PHE A 162 9.90 14.24 -6.41
C PHE A 162 11.06 13.76 -7.28
N ALA A 163 11.08 12.48 -7.69
CA ALA A 163 12.13 11.96 -8.57
C ALA A 163 12.12 12.69 -9.91
N PHE A 164 10.94 12.88 -10.51
CA PHE A 164 10.80 13.63 -11.76
C PHE A 164 11.22 15.10 -11.60
N ASN A 165 10.73 15.78 -10.56
CA ASN A 165 11.04 17.20 -10.33
C ASN A 165 12.54 17.40 -10.04
N ALA A 166 13.19 16.47 -9.31
CA ALA A 166 14.63 16.50 -9.05
C ALA A 166 15.47 16.22 -10.30
N TYR A 167 15.04 15.30 -11.16
CA TYR A 167 15.71 14.99 -12.43
C TYR A 167 15.60 16.14 -13.45
N SER A 168 14.46 16.82 -13.48
CA SER A 168 14.20 17.94 -14.41
C SER A 168 14.93 19.23 -14.02
N ALA A 169 15.43 19.34 -12.79
CA ALA A 169 16.09 20.53 -12.31
C ALA A 169 17.53 20.64 -12.86
N PRO A 170 18.00 21.84 -13.26
CA PRO A 170 19.36 22.03 -13.75
C PRO A 170 20.38 21.80 -12.63
N GLY A 171 21.31 20.86 -12.83
CA GLY A 171 22.44 20.59 -11.93
C GLY A 171 22.71 19.10 -11.68
N ASN A 172 23.98 18.69 -11.74
CA ASN A 172 24.38 17.28 -11.68
C ASN A 172 24.33 16.64 -10.27
N SER A 173 24.05 17.42 -9.22
CA SER A 173 24.19 16.97 -7.82
C SER A 173 23.01 16.13 -7.29
N ARG A 174 21.94 15.91 -8.09
CA ARG A 174 20.69 15.26 -7.60
C ARG A 174 20.47 13.83 -8.09
N HIS A 175 21.40 13.25 -8.87
CA HIS A 175 21.26 11.88 -9.40
C HIS A 175 21.10 10.82 -8.30
N THR A 176 21.83 10.96 -7.19
CA THR A 176 21.70 10.03 -6.05
C THR A 176 20.31 10.10 -5.43
N LEU A 177 19.77 11.31 -5.22
CA LEU A 177 18.41 11.49 -4.69
C LEU A 177 17.36 10.87 -5.62
N VAL A 178 17.46 11.10 -6.93
CA VAL A 178 16.55 10.50 -7.92
C VAL A 178 16.58 8.99 -7.83
N LYS A 179 17.77 8.37 -7.78
CA LYS A 179 17.92 6.92 -7.63
C LYS A 179 17.29 6.41 -6.32
N VAL A 180 17.53 7.10 -5.19
CA VAL A 180 16.93 6.72 -3.90
C VAL A 180 15.41 6.77 -3.96
N LEU A 181 14.82 7.84 -4.52
CA LEU A 181 13.37 7.98 -4.63
C LEU A 181 12.76 6.90 -5.55
N LEU A 182 13.39 6.61 -6.68
CA LEU A 182 12.94 5.57 -7.61
C LEU A 182 13.07 4.17 -7.02
N SER A 183 14.17 3.88 -6.34
CA SER A 183 14.35 2.61 -5.62
C SER A 183 13.32 2.46 -4.52
N THR A 184 13.05 3.53 -3.77
CA THR A 184 12.00 3.54 -2.74
C THR A 184 10.63 3.24 -3.35
N ALA A 185 10.28 3.86 -4.48
CA ALA A 185 9.03 3.57 -5.18
C ALA A 185 8.93 2.08 -5.62
N GLY A 186 10.03 1.49 -6.09
CA GLY A 186 10.10 0.06 -6.43
C GLY A 186 9.91 -0.85 -5.21
N ILE A 187 10.59 -0.56 -4.10
CA ILE A 187 10.48 -1.33 -2.84
C ILE A 187 9.05 -1.25 -2.29
N VAL A 188 8.49 -0.03 -2.20
CA VAL A 188 7.13 0.19 -1.70
C VAL A 188 6.10 -0.51 -2.59
N THR A 189 6.33 -0.55 -3.90
CA THR A 189 5.46 -1.31 -4.82
C THR A 189 5.55 -2.81 -4.60
N ALA A 190 6.74 -3.36 -4.32
CA ALA A 190 6.87 -4.78 -3.96
C ALA A 190 6.12 -5.10 -2.66
N ILE A 191 6.23 -4.25 -1.64
CA ILE A 191 5.48 -4.35 -0.38
C ILE A 191 3.96 -4.28 -0.65
N GLY A 192 3.52 -3.37 -1.52
CA GLY A 192 2.12 -3.22 -1.91
C GLY A 192 1.57 -4.48 -2.60
N VAL A 193 2.30 -5.03 -3.57
CA VAL A 193 1.93 -6.26 -4.29
C VAL A 193 1.87 -7.47 -3.34
N MET A 194 2.84 -7.58 -2.41
CA MET A 194 2.86 -8.62 -1.38
C MET A 194 1.70 -8.49 -0.38
N ASN A 195 1.29 -7.26 -0.07
CA ASN A 195 0.12 -7.01 0.79
C ASN A 195 -1.16 -7.46 0.08
N ARG A 196 -1.36 -7.00 -1.17
CA ARG A 196 -2.45 -7.43 -2.05
C ARG A 196 -2.07 -7.27 -3.53
N PRO A 197 -2.34 -8.28 -4.40
CA PRO A 197 -2.07 -8.18 -5.84
C PRO A 197 -2.80 -7.04 -6.55
N THR A 198 -3.95 -6.61 -5.99
CA THR A 198 -4.75 -5.48 -6.49
C THR A 198 -3.98 -4.16 -6.52
N PHE A 199 -2.93 -4.03 -5.70
CA PHE A 199 -2.06 -2.85 -5.66
C PHE A 199 -1.50 -2.47 -7.04
N VAL A 200 -1.26 -3.44 -7.93
CA VAL A 200 -0.79 -3.20 -9.30
C VAL A 200 -1.73 -2.27 -10.06
N ALA A 201 -3.05 -2.45 -9.91
CA ALA A 201 -4.03 -1.62 -10.60
C ALA A 201 -3.97 -0.16 -10.13
N PHE A 202 -3.79 0.06 -8.83
CA PHE A 202 -3.64 1.39 -8.24
C PHE A 202 -2.33 2.07 -8.64
N ALA A 203 -1.21 1.35 -8.57
CA ALA A 203 0.11 1.90 -8.86
C ALA A 203 0.33 2.19 -10.37
N ALA A 204 -0.43 1.55 -11.26
CA ALA A 204 -0.27 1.69 -12.71
C ALA A 204 -0.33 3.15 -13.19
N VAL A 205 -1.31 3.93 -12.72
CA VAL A 205 -1.51 5.31 -13.22
C VAL A 205 -0.38 6.26 -12.79
N PRO A 206 0.07 6.30 -11.52
CA PRO A 206 1.26 7.05 -11.13
C PRO A 206 2.49 6.76 -12.01
N TYR A 207 2.78 5.48 -12.28
CA TYR A 207 3.91 5.09 -13.12
C TYR A 207 3.75 5.54 -14.57
N LEU A 208 2.57 5.32 -15.16
CA LEU A 208 2.26 5.75 -16.53
C LEU A 208 2.32 7.28 -16.68
N TYR A 209 1.83 8.01 -15.68
CA TYR A 209 1.90 9.47 -15.66
C TYR A 209 3.35 9.96 -15.61
N THR A 210 4.21 9.37 -14.77
CA THR A 210 5.63 9.71 -14.71
C THR A 210 6.35 9.37 -16.02
N ALA A 211 6.10 8.21 -16.61
CA ALA A 211 6.64 7.85 -17.92
C ALA A 211 6.21 8.84 -19.01
N TRP A 212 4.93 9.25 -19.01
CA TRP A 212 4.42 10.27 -19.91
C TRP A 212 5.11 11.63 -19.71
N ARG A 213 5.34 12.06 -18.46
CA ARG A 213 6.09 13.28 -18.16
C ARG A 213 7.52 13.20 -18.66
N CYS A 214 8.21 12.08 -18.42
CA CYS A 214 9.56 11.86 -18.95
C CYS A 214 9.60 11.96 -20.47
N ALA A 215 8.63 11.35 -21.16
CA ALA A 215 8.54 11.36 -22.61
C ALA A 215 8.28 12.74 -23.23
N ARG A 216 7.65 13.66 -22.49
CA ARG A 216 7.21 14.97 -23.00
C ARG A 216 8.04 16.15 -22.54
N SER A 217 8.69 16.05 -21.38
CA SER A 217 9.29 17.20 -20.69
C SER A 217 10.81 17.12 -20.57
N LEU A 218 11.42 15.99 -20.89
CA LEU A 218 12.88 15.80 -20.78
C LEU A 218 13.55 15.84 -22.15
N VAL A 219 14.80 16.29 -22.18
CA VAL A 219 15.61 16.42 -23.41
C VAL A 219 15.97 15.05 -23.99
N ASP A 220 16.33 14.08 -23.12
CA ASP A 220 16.52 12.67 -23.48
C ASP A 220 15.41 11.80 -22.86
N PRO A 221 14.25 11.69 -23.51
CA PRO A 221 13.10 10.96 -22.97
C PRO A 221 13.35 9.45 -22.88
N ILE A 222 14.10 8.88 -23.83
CA ILE A 222 14.33 7.43 -23.90
C ILE A 222 15.28 7.00 -22.79
N GLY A 223 16.42 7.69 -22.65
CA GLY A 223 17.38 7.41 -21.59
C GLY A 223 16.79 7.63 -20.20
N ALA A 224 15.99 8.68 -20.00
CA ALA A 224 15.30 8.92 -18.73
C ALA A 224 14.29 7.82 -18.39
N CYS A 225 13.40 7.46 -19.32
CA CYS A 225 12.44 6.38 -19.11
C CYS A 225 13.12 5.04 -18.82
N PHE A 226 14.20 4.71 -19.55
CA PHE A 226 14.97 3.50 -19.31
C PHE A 226 15.62 3.49 -17.93
N ASN A 227 16.31 4.57 -17.54
CA ASN A 227 16.95 4.67 -16.23
C ASN A 227 15.93 4.60 -15.07
N PHE A 228 14.78 5.27 -15.23
CA PHE A 228 13.70 5.22 -14.25
C PHE A 228 13.15 3.81 -14.11
N GLY A 229 12.76 3.21 -15.24
CA GLY A 229 12.22 1.85 -15.29
C GLY A 229 13.20 0.81 -14.75
N ALA A 230 14.47 0.85 -15.15
CA ALA A 230 15.50 -0.07 -14.69
C ALA A 230 15.75 0.04 -13.19
N THR A 231 15.82 1.27 -12.64
CA THR A 231 16.04 1.48 -11.19
C THR A 231 14.85 0.97 -10.38
N ILE A 232 13.62 1.30 -10.81
CA ILE A 232 12.39 0.83 -10.16
C ILE A 232 12.31 -0.69 -10.22
N LEU A 233 12.55 -1.30 -11.39
CA LEU A 233 12.44 -2.74 -11.60
C LEU A 233 13.50 -3.52 -10.80
N ALA A 234 14.73 -3.02 -10.74
CA ALA A 234 15.79 -3.63 -9.95
C ALA A 234 15.44 -3.63 -8.45
N ALA A 235 15.00 -2.48 -7.93
CA ALA A 235 14.62 -2.34 -6.53
C ALA A 235 13.35 -3.14 -6.18
N PHE A 236 12.35 -3.15 -7.08
CA PHE A 236 11.15 -3.98 -6.96
C PHE A 236 11.52 -5.46 -6.91
N SER A 237 12.32 -5.94 -7.86
CA SER A 237 12.69 -7.35 -7.96
C SER A 237 13.46 -7.81 -6.72
N ALA A 238 14.42 -7.01 -6.25
CA ALA A 238 15.18 -7.30 -5.04
C ALA A 238 14.27 -7.40 -3.82
N ALA A 239 13.42 -6.39 -3.58
CA ALA A 239 12.49 -6.39 -2.45
C ALA A 239 11.47 -7.52 -2.53
N PHE A 240 10.91 -7.79 -3.72
CA PHE A 240 9.94 -8.84 -3.93
C PHE A 240 10.53 -10.23 -3.64
N VAL A 241 11.73 -10.53 -4.15
CA VAL A 241 12.43 -11.79 -3.85
C VAL A 241 12.73 -11.91 -2.36
N SER A 242 13.17 -10.83 -1.68
CA SER A 242 13.41 -10.86 -0.23
C SER A 242 12.12 -11.13 0.56
N LEU A 243 10.99 -10.54 0.18
CA LEU A 243 9.70 -10.77 0.83
C LEU A 243 9.19 -12.19 0.59
N VAL A 244 9.34 -12.72 -0.63
CA VAL A 244 9.00 -14.12 -0.95
C VAL A 244 9.90 -15.09 -0.18
N LEU A 245 11.20 -14.79 -0.06
CA LEU A 245 12.11 -15.59 0.74
C LEU A 245 11.67 -15.64 2.20
N TYR A 246 11.29 -14.48 2.77
CA TYR A 246 10.75 -14.42 4.13
C TYR A 246 9.50 -15.28 4.30
N ASP A 247 8.51 -15.16 3.41
CA ASP A 247 7.31 -15.98 3.43
C ASP A 247 7.64 -17.47 3.29
N THR A 248 8.57 -17.82 2.41
CA THR A 248 9.01 -19.21 2.18
C THR A 248 9.65 -19.80 3.44
N LEU A 249 10.52 -19.05 4.11
CA LEU A 249 11.13 -19.46 5.38
C LEU A 249 10.08 -19.63 6.48
N THR A 250 9.02 -18.81 6.47
CA THR A 250 7.97 -18.85 7.47
C THR A 250 7.03 -20.05 7.26
N PHE A 251 6.61 -20.30 6.02
CA PHE A 251 5.59 -21.31 5.70
C PHE A 251 6.16 -22.69 5.34
N ASN A 252 7.45 -22.81 5.03
CA ASN A 252 8.08 -24.07 4.67
C ASN A 252 9.21 -24.44 5.64
N PRO A 253 8.91 -25.17 6.74
CA PRO A 253 9.91 -25.57 7.73
C PRO A 253 11.06 -26.40 7.15
N THR A 254 10.79 -27.22 6.12
CA THR A 254 11.84 -28.05 5.50
C THR A 254 12.85 -27.20 4.73
N PHE A 255 12.37 -26.16 4.04
CA PHE A 255 13.24 -25.19 3.38
C PHE A 255 13.97 -24.35 4.41
N ALA A 256 13.29 -23.91 5.48
CA ALA A 256 13.90 -23.15 6.56
C ALA A 256 15.04 -23.91 7.26
N SER A 257 14.86 -25.21 7.54
CA SER A 257 15.92 -26.04 8.12
C SER A 257 17.11 -26.20 7.17
N ARG A 258 16.86 -26.38 5.87
CA ARG A 258 17.93 -26.46 4.86
C ARG A 258 18.69 -25.14 4.74
N PHE A 259 17.97 -24.03 4.70
CA PHE A 259 18.56 -22.69 4.69
C PHE A 259 19.43 -22.43 5.93
N ALA A 260 18.95 -22.83 7.12
CA ALA A 260 19.70 -22.68 8.36
C ALA A 260 20.96 -23.57 8.43
N SER A 261 20.94 -24.73 7.76
CA SER A 261 22.09 -25.63 7.66
C SER A 261 23.10 -25.22 6.58
N LEU A 262 22.75 -24.28 5.71
CA LEU A 262 23.59 -23.86 4.59
C LEU A 262 24.78 -23.04 5.13
N GLY A 263 25.99 -23.59 5.01
CA GLY A 263 27.21 -22.88 5.38
C GLY A 263 27.48 -21.72 4.41
N MET A 264 27.98 -20.59 4.91
CA MET A 264 28.38 -19.46 4.05
C MET A 264 29.41 -19.86 3.00
N ASP A 265 30.32 -20.77 3.35
CA ASP A 265 31.37 -21.26 2.44
C ASP A 265 30.79 -22.07 1.28
N GLU A 266 29.72 -22.81 1.52
CA GLU A 266 29.02 -23.61 0.51
C GLU A 266 28.20 -22.71 -0.43
N PHE A 267 27.49 -21.73 0.13
CA PHE A 267 26.71 -20.75 -0.64
C PHE A 267 27.56 -19.90 -1.59
N LEU A 268 28.79 -19.56 -1.19
CA LEU A 268 29.70 -18.76 -2.01
C LEU A 268 30.29 -19.54 -3.20
N THR A 269 30.10 -20.85 -3.27
CA THR A 269 30.46 -21.64 -4.46
C THR A 269 29.40 -21.48 -5.57
N VAL A 270 29.82 -21.53 -6.83
CA VAL A 270 28.89 -21.43 -7.99
C VAL A 270 27.83 -22.53 -7.94
N ASN A 271 28.22 -23.76 -7.58
CA ASN A 271 27.31 -24.90 -7.48
C ASN A 271 26.35 -24.74 -6.31
N GLY A 272 26.83 -24.35 -5.12
CA GLY A 272 25.98 -24.12 -3.95
C GLY A 272 24.97 -22.99 -4.16
N ALA A 273 25.38 -21.88 -4.81
CA ALA A 273 24.46 -20.81 -5.19
C ALA A 273 23.38 -21.29 -6.17
N PHE A 274 23.75 -22.09 -7.18
CA PHE A 274 22.79 -22.65 -8.14
C PHE A 274 21.82 -23.62 -7.48
N ASP A 275 22.32 -24.52 -6.63
CA ASP A 275 21.52 -25.50 -5.91
C ASP A 275 20.53 -24.80 -4.96
N PHE A 276 20.99 -23.75 -4.26
CA PHE A 276 20.12 -22.90 -3.46
C PHE A 276 19.02 -22.24 -4.29
N LEU A 277 19.36 -21.62 -5.43
CA LEU A 277 18.38 -20.96 -6.30
C LEU A 277 17.37 -21.96 -6.86
N SER A 278 17.81 -23.17 -7.22
CA SER A 278 16.95 -24.25 -7.69
C SER A 278 16.00 -24.75 -6.61
N ASP A 279 16.49 -24.97 -5.39
CA ASP A 279 15.66 -25.37 -4.24
C ASP A 279 14.68 -24.27 -3.85
N PHE A 280 15.13 -23.02 -3.82
CA PHE A 280 14.29 -21.86 -3.56
C PHE A 280 13.18 -21.74 -4.61
N ALA A 281 13.50 -21.84 -5.91
CA ALA A 281 12.51 -21.76 -6.97
C ALA A 281 11.42 -22.85 -6.88
N ARG A 282 11.76 -24.04 -6.37
CA ARG A 282 10.80 -25.14 -6.16
C ARG A 282 9.98 -25.00 -4.89
N SER A 283 10.56 -24.38 -3.86
CA SER A 283 9.98 -24.26 -2.52
C SER A 283 9.26 -22.92 -2.31
N ALA A 284 9.43 -21.95 -3.21
CA ALA A 284 9.00 -20.57 -3.04
C ALA A 284 7.48 -20.44 -2.80
N VAL A 285 7.13 -19.76 -1.71
CA VAL A 285 5.75 -19.41 -1.37
C VAL A 285 5.48 -17.99 -1.86
N VAL A 286 4.96 -17.88 -3.09
CA VAL A 286 4.61 -16.60 -3.71
C VAL A 286 3.16 -16.26 -3.39
N THR A 287 2.93 -15.63 -2.23
CA THR A 287 1.58 -15.34 -1.72
C THR A 287 0.70 -14.51 -2.67
N PRO A 288 1.21 -13.51 -3.43
CA PRO A 288 0.41 -12.80 -4.43
C PRO A 288 -0.10 -13.70 -5.56
N TRP A 289 0.73 -14.64 -6.00
CA TRP A 289 0.37 -15.59 -7.04
C TRP A 289 -0.67 -16.58 -6.53
N ASN A 290 -0.47 -17.11 -5.32
CA ASN A 290 -1.44 -17.99 -4.67
C ASN A 290 -2.80 -17.31 -4.49
N PHE A 291 -2.80 -16.03 -4.10
CA PHE A 291 -4.01 -15.23 -3.99
C PHE A 291 -4.75 -15.11 -5.33
N VAL A 292 -4.05 -14.75 -6.42
CA VAL A 292 -4.66 -14.64 -7.75
C VAL A 292 -5.17 -16.00 -8.23
N SER A 293 -4.39 -17.07 -8.03
CA SER A 293 -4.77 -18.43 -8.42
C SER A 293 -6.03 -18.89 -7.70
N TYR A 294 -6.11 -18.66 -6.38
CA TYR A 294 -7.27 -19.00 -5.55
C TYR A 294 -8.52 -18.22 -5.99
N ASN A 295 -8.40 -16.90 -6.18
CA ASN A 295 -9.51 -16.02 -6.57
C ASN A 295 -9.88 -16.10 -8.05
N SER A 296 -9.13 -16.80 -8.89
CA SER A 296 -9.51 -17.05 -10.29
C SER A 296 -10.53 -18.17 -10.43
N GLN A 297 -10.72 -18.98 -9.38
CA GLN A 297 -11.66 -20.09 -9.37
C GLN A 297 -13.04 -19.61 -8.90
N SER A 298 -14.07 -19.78 -9.74
CA SER A 298 -15.43 -19.31 -9.45
C SER A 298 -16.06 -19.99 -8.23
N GLU A 299 -15.68 -21.22 -7.94
CA GLU A 299 -16.15 -21.99 -6.77
C GLU A 299 -15.68 -21.35 -5.45
N ASN A 300 -14.42 -20.93 -5.39
CA ASN A 300 -13.87 -20.22 -4.21
C ASN A 300 -14.53 -18.85 -4.04
N LEU A 301 -14.71 -18.11 -5.13
CA LEU A 301 -15.39 -16.80 -5.11
C LEU A 301 -16.83 -16.91 -4.60
N ALA A 302 -17.54 -17.99 -4.95
CA ALA A 302 -18.91 -18.19 -4.51
C ALA A 302 -19.03 -18.35 -2.99
N GLN A 303 -17.99 -18.88 -2.32
CA GLN A 303 -17.95 -19.00 -0.86
C GLN A 303 -17.86 -17.64 -0.15
N HIS A 304 -17.28 -16.63 -0.82
CA HIS A 304 -17.09 -15.27 -0.30
C HIS A 304 -18.21 -14.29 -0.74
N GLY A 305 -19.18 -14.79 -1.50
CA GLY A 305 -20.28 -13.99 -2.05
C GLY A 305 -19.95 -13.36 -3.41
N THR A 306 -20.89 -13.51 -4.34
CA THR A 306 -20.83 -12.88 -5.67
C THR A 306 -21.73 -11.66 -5.71
N HIS A 307 -21.24 -10.60 -6.35
CA HIS A 307 -21.95 -9.34 -6.47
C HIS A 307 -22.11 -8.94 -7.94
N PRO A 308 -23.15 -8.14 -8.26
CA PRO A 308 -23.30 -7.57 -9.58
C PRO A 308 -22.13 -6.62 -9.89
N ARG A 309 -21.62 -6.62 -11.13
CA ARG A 309 -20.43 -5.83 -11.49
C ARG A 309 -20.57 -4.31 -11.30
N TRP A 310 -21.79 -3.81 -11.24
CA TRP A 310 -22.11 -2.40 -11.03
C TRP A 310 -22.08 -1.98 -9.55
N LEU A 311 -21.96 -2.92 -8.61
CA LEU A 311 -21.96 -2.62 -7.17
C LEU A 311 -20.82 -1.68 -6.79
N HIS A 312 -19.66 -1.79 -7.44
CA HIS A 312 -18.55 -0.84 -7.26
C HIS A 312 -18.92 0.63 -7.54
N LEU A 313 -19.88 0.92 -8.42
CA LEU A 313 -20.34 2.30 -8.65
C LEU A 313 -21.11 2.83 -7.44
N ILE A 314 -21.92 1.98 -6.80
CA ILE A 314 -22.61 2.32 -5.55
C ILE A 314 -21.60 2.43 -4.42
N ASN A 315 -20.65 1.50 -4.32
CA ASN A 315 -19.60 1.55 -3.31
C ASN A 315 -18.77 2.83 -3.45
N LEU A 316 -18.47 3.29 -4.67
CA LEU A 316 -17.80 4.57 -4.89
C LEU A 316 -18.65 5.75 -4.42
N ALA A 317 -19.96 5.73 -4.70
CA ALA A 317 -20.86 6.79 -4.22
C ALA A 317 -20.94 6.81 -2.68
N LEU A 318 -20.97 5.65 -2.03
CA LEU A 318 -20.91 5.52 -0.57
C LEU A 318 -19.56 5.98 -0.02
N LEU A 319 -18.47 5.65 -0.70
CA LEU A 319 -17.10 6.03 -0.34
C LEU A 319 -16.95 7.56 -0.32
N LEU A 320 -17.42 8.22 -1.38
CA LEU A 320 -17.34 9.68 -1.55
C LEU A 320 -18.44 10.45 -0.81
N GLY A 321 -19.54 9.79 -0.45
CA GLY A 321 -20.69 10.39 0.21
C GLY A 321 -21.21 11.62 -0.56
N PRO A 322 -21.45 12.76 0.11
CA PRO A 322 -21.94 13.99 -0.53
C PRO A 322 -21.03 14.55 -1.64
N ALA A 323 -19.75 14.15 -1.69
CA ALA A 323 -18.81 14.58 -2.72
C ALA A 323 -18.98 13.82 -4.05
N ALA A 324 -19.73 12.72 -4.09
CA ALA A 324 -19.86 11.87 -5.27
C ALA A 324 -20.35 12.63 -6.53
N PRO A 325 -21.41 13.47 -6.48
CA PRO A 325 -21.85 14.22 -7.66
C PRO A 325 -20.81 15.24 -8.14
N VAL A 326 -20.07 15.84 -7.20
CA VAL A 326 -19.01 16.81 -7.50
C VAL A 326 -17.85 16.11 -8.22
N PHE A 327 -17.45 14.94 -7.72
CA PHE A 327 -16.43 14.10 -8.36
C PHE A 327 -16.85 13.71 -9.79
N VAL A 328 -18.06 13.19 -9.99
CA VAL A 328 -18.55 12.79 -11.33
C VAL A 328 -18.55 13.97 -12.30
N ARG A 329 -19.07 15.13 -11.88
CA ARG A 329 -19.08 16.34 -12.70
C ARG A 329 -17.66 16.79 -13.06
N HIS A 330 -16.74 16.76 -12.09
CA HIS A 330 -15.35 17.15 -12.30
C HIS A 330 -14.63 16.18 -13.22
N ALA A 331 -14.72 14.88 -12.97
CA ALA A 331 -14.13 13.83 -13.81
C ALA A 331 -14.60 13.95 -15.27
N TRP A 332 -15.91 14.14 -15.48
CA TRP A 332 -16.48 14.34 -16.81
C TRP A 332 -15.93 15.58 -17.53
N ALA A 333 -15.85 16.71 -16.82
CA ALA A 333 -15.29 17.94 -17.36
C ALA A 333 -13.80 17.79 -17.70
N THR A 334 -13.01 17.23 -16.78
CA THR A 334 -11.56 17.05 -16.93
C THR A 334 -11.22 16.11 -18.09
N LEU A 335 -11.98 15.03 -18.29
CA LEU A 335 -11.74 14.09 -19.39
C LEU A 335 -12.11 14.67 -20.76
N ARG A 336 -13.10 15.57 -20.83
CA ARG A 336 -13.54 16.21 -22.08
C ARG A 336 -12.74 17.44 -22.48
N GLN A 337 -12.01 18.05 -21.54
CA GLN A 337 -11.22 19.24 -21.82
C GLN A 337 -10.02 18.92 -22.73
N SER A 338 -9.97 19.59 -23.89
CA SER A 338 -8.77 19.66 -24.72
C SER A 338 -7.70 20.51 -24.02
N ALA A 339 -6.45 20.05 -24.02
CA ALA A 339 -5.39 20.73 -23.30
C ALA A 339 -5.13 22.13 -23.90
N GLN A 340 -5.34 23.18 -23.11
CA GLN A 340 -4.95 24.55 -23.48
C GLN A 340 -3.46 24.76 -23.15
N GLN A 341 -2.71 25.40 -24.06
CA GLN A 341 -1.24 25.49 -24.00
C GLN A 341 -0.68 26.09 -22.70
N GLN A 342 -1.36 27.06 -22.06
CA GLN A 342 -0.85 27.75 -20.86
C GLN A 342 -1.03 26.99 -19.53
N GLN A 343 -1.95 26.01 -19.46
CA GLN A 343 -2.22 25.22 -18.23
C GLN A 343 -2.00 23.72 -18.43
N GLN A 344 -1.22 23.36 -19.45
CA GLN A 344 -1.08 21.98 -19.90
C GLN A 344 -0.62 21.04 -18.78
N GLN A 345 0.31 21.45 -17.89
CA GLN A 345 0.81 20.56 -16.83
C GLN A 345 -0.23 20.28 -15.74
N GLN A 346 -0.92 21.32 -15.24
CA GLN A 346 -1.96 21.19 -14.21
C GLN A 346 -3.16 20.39 -14.71
N GLN A 347 -3.58 20.63 -15.96
CA GLN A 347 -4.67 19.88 -16.59
C GLN A 347 -4.32 18.40 -16.74
N GLN A 348 -3.07 18.07 -17.08
CA GLN A 348 -2.63 16.69 -17.23
C GLN A 348 -2.48 15.98 -15.88
N LEU A 349 -2.03 16.70 -14.84
CA LEU A 349 -2.04 16.18 -13.47
C LEU A 349 -3.48 15.88 -13.01
N SER A 350 -4.42 16.81 -13.22
CA SER A 350 -5.84 16.60 -12.89
C SER A 350 -6.42 15.38 -13.62
N LYS A 351 -6.11 15.21 -14.91
CA LYS A 351 -6.46 13.99 -15.68
C LYS A 351 -5.85 12.73 -15.08
N ALA A 352 -4.57 12.76 -14.70
CA ALA A 352 -3.89 11.63 -14.10
C ALA A 352 -4.52 11.23 -12.76
N ILE A 353 -4.91 12.19 -11.91
CA ILE A 353 -5.62 11.92 -10.65
C ILE A 353 -6.97 11.26 -10.93
N VAL A 354 -7.77 11.80 -11.85
CA VAL A 354 -9.05 11.20 -12.24
C VAL A 354 -8.86 9.77 -12.77
N LEU A 355 -7.86 9.54 -13.61
CA LEU A 355 -7.52 8.21 -14.12
C LEU A 355 -7.03 7.27 -13.01
N ALA A 356 -6.30 7.78 -12.01
CA ALA A 356 -5.85 7.00 -10.85
C ALA A 356 -7.03 6.50 -10.00
N CYS A 357 -8.20 7.14 -10.12
CA CYS A 357 -9.45 6.65 -9.54
C CYS A 357 -10.21 5.70 -10.49
N LEU A 358 -10.32 6.05 -11.77
CA LEU A 358 -11.17 5.30 -12.72
C LEU A 358 -10.55 3.99 -13.19
N VAL A 359 -9.23 3.94 -13.39
CA VAL A 359 -8.53 2.73 -13.87
C VAL A 359 -8.60 1.60 -12.86
N PRO A 360 -8.26 1.79 -11.57
CA PRO A 360 -8.35 0.70 -10.61
C PRO A 360 -9.81 0.35 -10.30
N LEU A 361 -10.73 1.31 -10.30
CA LEU A 361 -12.18 1.03 -10.21
C LEU A 361 -12.64 0.08 -11.32
N ALA A 362 -12.27 0.36 -12.57
CA ALA A 362 -12.62 -0.49 -13.71
C ALA A 362 -11.98 -1.88 -13.61
N ALA A 363 -10.69 -1.93 -13.25
CA ALA A 363 -9.94 -3.19 -13.11
C ALA A 363 -10.54 -4.08 -12.00
N LEU A 364 -10.84 -3.50 -10.83
CA LEU A 364 -11.45 -4.24 -9.72
C LEU A 364 -12.88 -4.67 -10.03
N SER A 365 -13.62 -3.91 -10.85
CA SER A 365 -14.99 -4.26 -11.25
C SER A 365 -15.09 -5.49 -12.17
N LEU A 366 -13.95 -5.97 -12.69
CA LEU A 366 -13.90 -7.24 -13.43
C LEU A 366 -14.12 -8.44 -12.51
N PHE A 367 -13.77 -8.33 -11.22
CA PHE A 367 -13.93 -9.39 -10.25
C PHE A 367 -15.36 -9.37 -9.65
N PRO A 368 -16.02 -10.53 -9.49
CA PRO A 368 -17.38 -10.61 -8.94
C PRO A 368 -17.48 -10.22 -7.46
N HIS A 369 -16.39 -10.31 -6.70
CA HIS A 369 -16.38 -9.99 -5.28
C HIS A 369 -16.11 -8.49 -5.09
N GLN A 370 -17.15 -7.73 -4.77
CA GLN A 370 -17.18 -6.26 -4.83
C GLN A 370 -17.50 -5.60 -3.49
N GLU A 371 -16.58 -5.73 -2.53
CA GLU A 371 -16.71 -5.07 -1.24
C GLU A 371 -16.21 -3.62 -1.28
N LEU A 372 -16.88 -2.75 -0.53
CA LEU A 372 -16.54 -1.32 -0.50
C LEU A 372 -15.08 -1.06 -0.07
N ARG A 373 -14.54 -1.88 0.84
CA ARG A 373 -13.18 -1.69 1.37
C ARG A 373 -12.11 -1.77 0.30
N PHE A 374 -12.31 -2.51 -0.80
CA PHE A 374 -11.32 -2.58 -1.88
C PHE A 374 -11.15 -1.26 -2.62
N LEU A 375 -12.11 -0.34 -2.49
CA LEU A 375 -12.06 0.97 -3.11
C LEU A 375 -11.39 2.02 -2.22
N VAL A 376 -11.04 1.70 -0.97
CA VAL A 376 -10.40 2.65 -0.03
C VAL A 376 -9.17 3.36 -0.63
N PRO A 377 -8.27 2.70 -1.40
CA PRO A 377 -7.14 3.40 -2.01
C PRO A 377 -7.49 4.37 -3.15
N LEU A 378 -8.75 4.43 -3.61
CA LEU A 378 -9.18 5.32 -4.71
C LEU A 378 -9.27 6.81 -4.33
N LEU A 379 -9.03 7.17 -3.07
CA LEU A 379 -9.21 8.51 -2.48
C LEU A 379 -8.83 9.66 -3.45
N PRO A 380 -9.82 10.29 -4.12
CA PRO A 380 -9.59 11.30 -5.18
C PRO A 380 -9.18 12.68 -4.68
#